data_AF-A0A8S9GBD9-F1
#
_entry.id   AF-A0A8S9GBD9-F1
#
_cell.length_a   1.000
_cell.length_b   1.000
_cell.length_c   1.000
_cell.angle_alpha   90.00
_cell.angle_beta   90.00
_cell.angle_gamma   90.00
#
_symmetry.space_group_name_H-M   'P 1'
#
loop_
_entity.id
_entity.type
_entity.pdbx_description
1 polymer ?
#
loop_
_entity_poly.entity_id
_entity_poly.type
_entity_poly.pdbx_seq_one_letter_code
_entity_poly.pdbx_strand_id
1 'polypeptide(L)'
;MVLIKDNNGGLLERFLLRYTLQVTLSSLWRERNNRRHGSQPIMAGPLVKMIERQVKNRCLSLRQLGDLKFSGALTMWFATR
;
A
#
# COMPACT_ATOMS: atom_id res chain seq x y z
N MET A 1 7.29 11.74 -11.22
CA MET A 1 6.19 10.98 -10.58
C MET A 1 4.90 11.33 -11.33
N VAL A 2 4.53 10.52 -12.32
CA VAL A 2 3.36 10.79 -13.18
C VAL A 2 2.10 10.57 -12.35
N LEU A 3 1.39 11.65 -12.04
CA LEU A 3 0.06 11.57 -11.45
C LEU A 3 -0.90 11.12 -12.54
N ILE A 4 -1.19 9.82 -12.60
CA ILE A 4 -2.35 9.31 -13.33
C ILE A 4 -3.57 10.00 -12.71
N LYS A 5 -4.08 11.01 -13.42
CA LYS A 5 -5.35 11.70 -13.16
C LYS A 5 -6.40 11.10 -14.05
N ASP A 6 -6.59 9.79 -13.90
CA ASP A 6 -7.84 9.18 -14.30
C ASP A 6 -8.93 9.69 -13.35
N ASN A 7 -9.89 10.41 -13.92
CA ASN A 7 -11.03 10.98 -13.19
C ASN A 7 -12.22 10.00 -13.16
N ASN A 8 -12.09 8.80 -13.73
CA ASN A 8 -13.18 7.86 -13.93
C ASN A 8 -13.26 6.72 -12.90
N GLY A 9 -12.19 6.51 -12.11
CA GLY A 9 -12.14 5.49 -11.05
C GLY A 9 -12.63 6.00 -9.70
N GLY A 10 -13.23 5.11 -8.89
CA GLY A 10 -13.72 5.48 -7.56
C GLY A 10 -12.62 6.02 -6.66
N LEU A 11 -12.93 7.00 -5.81
CA LEU A 11 -11.96 7.65 -4.89
C LEU A 11 -11.15 6.62 -4.08
N LEU A 12 -11.79 5.54 -3.65
CA LEU A 12 -11.19 4.44 -2.91
C LEU A 12 -10.18 3.63 -3.77
N GLU A 13 -10.53 3.33 -5.01
CA GLU A 13 -9.70 2.57 -5.93
C GLU A 13 -8.41 3.33 -6.25
N ARG A 14 -8.54 4.62 -6.55
CA ARG A 14 -7.40 5.50 -6.82
C ARG A 14 -6.52 5.66 -5.59
N PHE A 15 -7.12 5.76 -4.40
CA PHE A 15 -6.39 5.78 -3.14
C PHE A 15 -5.61 4.48 -2.94
N LEU A 16 -6.26 3.33 -3.05
CA LEU A 16 -5.63 2.03 -2.85
C LEU A 16 -4.50 1.80 -3.85
N LEU A 17 -4.70 2.10 -5.13
CA LEU A 17 -3.68 1.94 -6.16
C LEU A 17 -2.45 2.79 -5.87
N ARG A 18 -2.65 4.08 -5.58
CA ARG A 18 -1.54 5.01 -5.28
C ARG A 18 -0.80 4.62 -4.01
N TYR A 19 -1.54 4.30 -2.96
CA TYR A 19 -0.97 3.96 -1.68
C TYR A 19 -0.18 2.64 -1.75
N THR A 20 -0.74 1.61 -2.40
CA THR A 20 -0.05 0.33 -2.60
C THR A 20 1.22 0.51 -3.43
N LEU A 21 1.19 1.31 -4.51
CA LEU A 21 2.40 1.63 -5.28
C LEU A 21 3.46 2.34 -4.44
N GLN A 22 3.04 3.32 -3.63
CA GLN A 22 3.95 4.04 -2.72
C GLN A 22 4.60 3.08 -1.72
N VAL A 23 3.81 2.26 -1.02
CA VAL A 23 4.31 1.29 -0.03
C VAL A 23 5.24 0.28 -0.69
N THR A 24 4.90 -0.19 -1.89
CA THR A 24 5.72 -1.15 -2.65
C THR A 24 7.07 -0.55 -3.01
N LEU A 25 7.08 0.66 -3.59
CA LEU A 25 8.30 1.34 -3.98
C LEU A 25 9.19 1.65 -2.78
N SER A 26 8.62 2.18 -1.69
CA SER A 26 9.35 2.46 -0.46
C SER A 26 9.91 1.19 0.18
N SER A 27 9.16 0.10 0.19
CA SER A 27 9.61 -1.18 0.75
C SER A 27 10.75 -1.78 -0.08
N LEU A 28 10.65 -1.71 -1.41
CA LEU A 28 11.70 -2.20 -2.31
C LEU A 28 12.97 -1.35 -2.22
N TRP A 29 12.82 -0.03 -2.17
CA TRP A 29 13.95 0.86 -1.95
C TRP A 29 14.65 0.56 -0.62
N ARG A 30 13.89 0.38 0.47
CA ARG A 30 14.44 0.04 1.79
C ARG A 30 15.16 -1.31 1.78
N GLU A 31 14.57 -2.31 1.16
CA GLU A 31 15.19 -3.64 1.00
C GLU A 31 16.52 -3.55 0.25
N ARG A 32 16.56 -2.83 -0.87
CA ARG A 32 17.79 -2.62 -1.64
C ARG A 32 18.85 -1.86 -0.83
N ASN A 33 18.44 -0.85 -0.07
CA ASN A 33 19.35 -0.09 0.77
C ASN A 33 19.93 -0.96 1.89
N ASN A 34 19.11 -1.78 2.54
CA ASN A 34 19.55 -2.72 3.58
C ASN A 34 20.57 -3.73 3.03
N ARG A 35 20.34 -4.27 1.82
CA ARG A 35 21.32 -5.14 1.15
C ARG A 35 22.64 -4.43 0.88
N ARG A 36 22.59 -3.16 0.45
CA ARG A 36 23.80 -2.34 0.25
C ARG A 36 24.60 -2.14 1.54
N HIS A 37 23.93 -2.12 2.68
CA HIS A 37 24.56 -2.01 4.00
C HIS A 37 24.86 -3.37 4.65
N GLY A 38 24.85 -4.47 3.89
CA GLY A 38 25.26 -5.79 4.38
C GLY A 38 24.21 -6.54 5.21
N SER A 39 22.96 -6.07 5.25
CA SER A 39 21.87 -6.83 5.86
C SER A 39 21.51 -8.04 5.01
N GLN A 40 21.02 -9.10 5.67
CA GLN A 40 20.57 -10.32 4.99
C GLN A 40 19.37 -10.02 4.07
N PRO A 41 19.37 -10.53 2.82
CA PRO A 41 18.26 -10.36 1.89
C PRO A 41 16.95 -10.92 2.46
N ILE A 42 15.88 -10.13 2.37
CA ILE A 42 14.53 -10.60 2.65
C ILE A 42 13.99 -11.29 1.39
N MET A 43 13.42 -12.49 1.56
CA MET A 43 12.72 -13.20 0.49
C MET A 43 11.49 -12.40 0.02
N ALA A 44 11.09 -12.58 -1.24
CA ALA A 44 9.96 -11.86 -1.81
C ALA A 44 8.64 -12.10 -1.05
N GLY A 45 8.36 -13.33 -0.60
CA GLY A 45 7.13 -13.67 0.13
C GLY A 45 6.91 -12.82 1.40
N PRO A 46 7.87 -12.79 2.35
CA PRO A 46 7.80 -11.90 3.51
C PRO A 46 7.64 -10.42 3.16
N LEU A 47 8.31 -9.93 2.12
CA LEU A 47 8.20 -8.54 1.66
C LEU A 47 6.77 -8.23 1.18
N VAL A 48 6.17 -9.13 0.39
CA VAL A 48 4.77 -9.00 -0.06
C VAL A 48 3.81 -8.99 1.14
N LYS A 49 3.95 -9.92 2.08
CA LYS A 49 3.12 -9.95 3.31
C LYS A 49 3.23 -8.65 4.12
N MET A 50 4.43 -8.07 4.18
CA MET A 50 4.65 -6.79 4.86
C MET A 50 3.91 -5.64 4.15
N ILE A 51 3.97 -5.60 2.82
CA ILE A 51 3.25 -4.61 2.01
C ILE A 51 1.74 -4.76 2.20
N GLU A 52 1.20 -5.98 2.10
CA GLU A 52 -0.23 -6.26 2.34
C GLU A 52 -0.67 -5.80 3.74
N ARG A 53 0.16 -6.05 4.77
CA ARG A 53 -0.13 -5.63 6.15
C ARG A 53 -0.14 -4.11 6.27
N GLN A 54 0.81 -3.41 5.65
CA GLN A 54 0.87 -1.95 5.63
C GLN A 54 -0.38 -1.33 5.01
N VAL A 55 -0.83 -1.86 3.87
CA VAL A 55 -2.06 -1.41 3.19
C VAL A 55 -3.30 -1.60 4.07
N LYS A 56 -3.45 -2.79 4.67
CA LYS A 56 -4.55 -3.07 5.61
C LYS A 56 -4.53 -2.17 6.84
N ASN A 57 -3.36 -1.99 7.45
CA ASN A 57 -3.20 -1.13 8.61
C ASN A 57 -3.57 0.32 8.29
N ARG A 58 -3.24 0.81 7.10
CA ARG A 58 -3.64 2.15 6.67
C ARG A 58 -5.15 2.27 6.51
N CYS A 59 -5.80 1.29 5.88
CA CYS A 59 -7.25 1.27 5.74
C CYS A 59 -7.96 1.24 7.10
N LEU A 60 -7.46 0.42 8.04
CA LEU A 60 -7.98 0.36 9.41
C LEU A 60 -7.79 1.69 10.16
N SER A 61 -6.61 2.31 10.02
CA SER A 61 -6.34 3.62 10.62
C SER A 61 -7.28 4.70 10.07
N LEU A 62 -7.50 4.76 8.75
CA LEU A 62 -8.43 5.73 8.16
C LEU A 62 -9.87 5.53 8.67
N ARG A 63 -10.30 4.28 8.86
CA ARG A 63 -11.59 3.97 9.48
C ARG A 63 -11.65 4.44 10.95
N GLN A 64 -10.59 4.24 11.72
CA GLN A 64 -10.52 4.70 13.12
C GLN A 64 -10.53 6.24 13.25
N LEU A 65 -9.93 6.96 12.29
CA LEU A 65 -10.00 8.42 12.24
C LEU A 65 -11.40 8.97 11.89
N GLY A 66 -12.37 8.10 11.56
CA GLY A 66 -13.74 8.51 11.26
C GLY A 66 -13.91 9.16 9.88
N ASP A 67 -12.93 9.05 8.99
CA ASP A 67 -13.06 9.59 7.63
C ASP A 67 -13.97 8.69 6.80
N LEU A 68 -15.26 9.05 6.75
CA LEU A 68 -16.31 8.31 6.07
C LEU A 68 -15.99 8.08 4.58
N LYS A 69 -15.19 8.96 3.96
CA LYS A 69 -14.76 8.85 2.55
C LYS A 69 -13.93 7.60 2.29
N PHE A 70 -13.22 7.09 3.30
CA PHE A 70 -12.34 5.92 3.20
C PHE A 70 -12.85 4.68 3.95
N SER A 71 -14.05 4.76 4.52
CA SER A 71 -14.66 3.66 5.30
C SER A 71 -14.76 2.34 4.51
N GLY A 72 -14.98 2.41 3.20
CA GLY A 72 -15.03 1.26 2.29
C GLY A 72 -13.68 0.78 1.76
N ALA A 73 -12.57 1.45 2.07
CA ALA A 73 -11.24 1.12 1.51
C ALA A 73 -10.81 -0.31 1.85
N LEU A 74 -11.05 -0.76 3.08
CA LEU A 74 -10.69 -2.11 3.52
C LEU A 74 -11.53 -3.18 2.81
N THR A 75 -12.83 -2.95 2.65
CA THR A 75 -13.73 -3.85 1.93
C THR A 75 -13.33 -3.96 0.46
N MET A 76 -13.02 -2.82 -0.18
CA MET A 76 -12.54 -2.79 -1.56
C MET A 76 -11.20 -3.51 -1.72
N TRP A 77 -10.28 -3.36 -0.76
CA TRP A 77 -9.04 -4.12 -0.76
C TRP A 77 -9.27 -5.64 -0.71
N PHE A 78 -10.21 -6.10 0.13
CA PHE A 78 -10.58 -7.51 0.15
C PHE A 78 -11.25 -7.99 -1.15
N ALA A 79 -12.00 -7.13 -1.83
CA ALA A 79 -12.64 -7.47 -3.11
C ALA A 79 -11.63 -7.63 -4.28
N THR A 80 -10.42 -7.07 -4.16
CA THR A 80 -9.36 -7.21 -5.19
C THR A 80 -8.57 -8.52 -5.12
N ARG A 81 -8.86 -9.40 -4.15
CA ARG A 81 -8.11 -10.64 -3.88
C ARG A 81 -9.04 -11.84 -3.87
#